data_AF-A0A2E9QRD2-F1
#
_entry.id   AF-A0A2E9QRD2-F1
#
_cell.length_a   1.000
_cell.length_b   1.000
_cell.length_c   1.000
_cell.angle_alpha   90.00
_cell.angle_beta   90.00
_cell.angle_gamma   90.00
#
_symmetry.space_group_name_H-M   'P 1'
#
loop_
_entity.id
_entity.type
_entity.pdbx_description
1 polymer ?
#
loop_
_entity_poly.entity_id
_entity_poly.type
_entity_poly.pdbx_seq_one_letter_code
_entity_poly.pdbx_strand_id
1 'polypeptide(L)'
;MFHESRINLEEQELLSLTSFLTISARINYLLSSRAPSYEALVNGLIQNRPLCGSLATIEDGVAYLVSAYRNRSRRLGPLAVIHPMRASHLLILACEEPYELDILTAFFHDYYEDIYTDDQPENIRQELGQKMAALTERLSPEERDILYHRMQVLTRRDSEDYNEYLGRMIEQAVDQPEILWVKLADRLDNTMDMRIVENESGEFFRLIFDVLFLQTRQKRVTVTQKPPPGQMDEAHRLYQMFKNAIFLTLVRRSEIIKDGSGPAIRLFHALAAASLQESGRILTHIFSYHILDAEKQRDILIDAMEYCIGGGINRITPSQRGNRLDGLFTNHFDHPERKVREQNLRTLQEDKSMMASAALAFISLFESFLTSPNFKLSGVHATGISIEDTLI
;
A
#
# COMPACT_ATOMS: atom_id res chain seq x y z
N MET A 1 -4.62 7.36 -33.20
CA MET A 1 -3.45 6.46 -33.04
C MET A 1 -3.39 6.10 -31.56
N PHE A 2 -4.31 5.24 -31.12
CA PHE A 2 -4.39 4.76 -29.75
C PHE A 2 -3.55 3.48 -29.69
N HIS A 3 -2.25 3.63 -29.42
CA HIS A 3 -1.35 2.50 -29.29
C HIS A 3 -1.30 2.09 -27.82
N GLU A 4 -2.01 0.99 -27.52
CA GLU A 4 -1.65 -0.07 -26.58
C GLU A 4 -1.02 0.33 -25.24
N SER A 5 -1.87 0.55 -24.25
CA SER A 5 -1.63 0.15 -22.85
C SER A 5 -2.73 -0.79 -22.38
N ARG A 6 -3.00 -1.84 -23.16
CA ARG A 6 -3.78 -2.99 -22.67
C ARG A 6 -2.86 -3.83 -21.79
N ILE A 7 -2.67 -3.39 -20.55
CA ILE A 7 -2.44 -4.36 -19.48
C ILE A 7 -3.63 -5.31 -19.55
N ASN A 8 -3.35 -6.59 -19.68
CA ASN A 8 -4.34 -7.61 -19.95
C ASN A 8 -5.41 -7.54 -18.84
N LEU A 9 -6.70 -7.43 -19.20
CA LEU A 9 -7.79 -7.32 -18.22
C LEU A 9 -7.78 -8.49 -17.23
N GLU A 10 -7.29 -9.65 -17.67
CA GLU A 10 -7.04 -10.84 -16.84
C GLU A 10 -5.95 -10.64 -15.77
N GLU A 11 -4.88 -9.89 -16.06
CA GLU A 11 -3.83 -9.58 -15.07
C GLU A 11 -4.32 -8.56 -14.03
N GLN A 12 -5.19 -7.62 -14.42
CA GLN A 12 -5.83 -6.69 -13.49
C GLN A 12 -6.86 -7.39 -12.58
N GLU A 13 -7.50 -8.46 -13.05
CA GLU A 13 -8.46 -9.24 -12.26
C GLU A 13 -7.77 -10.07 -11.16
N LEU A 14 -6.55 -10.54 -11.41
CA LEU A 14 -5.77 -11.32 -10.43
C LEU A 14 -5.31 -10.48 -9.24
N LEU A 15 -4.86 -9.24 -9.47
CA LEU A 15 -4.50 -8.30 -8.40
C LEU A 15 -5.71 -7.44 -7.95
N SER A 16 -6.92 -8.00 -8.03
CA SER A 16 -8.14 -7.31 -7.61
C SER A 16 -8.42 -7.47 -6.11
N LEU A 17 -9.27 -6.59 -5.58
CA LEU A 17 -9.76 -6.69 -4.20
C LEU A 17 -10.48 -8.02 -3.92
N THR A 18 -11.24 -8.53 -4.90
CA THR A 18 -11.96 -9.80 -4.75
C THR A 18 -10.99 -10.96 -4.57
N SER A 19 -9.95 -11.03 -5.40
CA SER A 19 -8.88 -12.03 -5.29
C SER A 19 -8.17 -11.91 -3.94
N PHE A 20 -7.86 -10.68 -3.51
CA PHE A 20 -7.27 -10.39 -2.21
C PHE A 20 -8.12 -10.87 -1.01
N LEU A 21 -9.42 -10.58 -1.00
CA LEU A 21 -10.32 -11.01 0.05
C LEU A 21 -10.48 -12.55 0.07
N THR A 22 -10.53 -13.16 -1.12
CA THR A 22 -10.61 -14.62 -1.28
C THR A 22 -9.38 -15.31 -0.70
N ILE A 23 -8.17 -14.84 -1.03
CA ILE A 23 -6.95 -15.43 -0.47
C ILE A 23 -6.84 -15.17 1.04
N SER A 24 -7.22 -13.97 1.50
CA SER A 24 -7.20 -13.65 2.94
C SER A 24 -8.13 -14.57 3.73
N ALA A 25 -9.34 -14.80 3.25
CA ALA A 25 -10.29 -15.73 3.86
C ALA A 25 -9.76 -17.17 3.88
N ARG A 26 -9.15 -17.62 2.77
CA ARG A 26 -8.57 -18.96 2.66
C ARG A 26 -7.40 -19.18 3.62
N ILE A 27 -6.44 -18.24 3.67
CA ILE A 27 -5.30 -18.31 4.61
C ILE A 27 -5.82 -18.36 6.05
N ASN A 28 -6.75 -17.46 6.40
CA ASN A 28 -7.31 -17.40 7.75
C ASN A 28 -8.03 -18.70 8.14
N TYR A 29 -8.79 -19.29 7.21
CA TYR A 29 -9.44 -20.59 7.42
C TYR A 29 -8.43 -21.71 7.69
N LEU A 30 -7.37 -21.81 6.87
CA LEU A 30 -6.34 -22.84 7.02
C LEU A 30 -5.55 -22.69 8.32
N LEU A 31 -5.20 -21.45 8.71
CA LEU A 31 -4.50 -21.16 9.96
C LEU A 31 -5.35 -21.40 11.21
N SER A 32 -6.68 -21.31 11.09
CA SER A 32 -7.61 -21.56 12.20
C SER A 32 -7.81 -23.05 12.51
N SER A 33 -7.23 -23.95 11.71
CA SER A 33 -7.29 -25.39 11.96
C SER A 33 -6.42 -25.78 13.16
N ARG A 34 -6.80 -26.86 13.88
CA ARG A 34 -6.08 -27.35 15.07
C ARG A 34 -4.63 -27.74 14.76
N ALA A 35 -4.36 -28.16 13.53
CA ALA A 35 -3.04 -28.46 13.01
C ALA A 35 -2.96 -27.93 11.57
N PRO A 36 -2.43 -26.70 11.36
CA PRO A 36 -2.30 -26.13 10.03
C PRO A 36 -1.46 -27.02 9.11
N SER A 37 -1.99 -27.33 7.93
CA SER A 37 -1.22 -27.95 6.86
C SER A 37 -0.45 -26.87 6.11
N TYR A 38 0.88 -26.87 6.26
CA TYR A 38 1.75 -25.92 5.56
C TYR A 38 1.74 -26.15 4.05
N GLU A 39 1.70 -27.40 3.60
CA GLU A 39 1.50 -27.77 2.20
C GLU A 39 0.21 -27.13 1.63
N ALA A 40 -0.91 -27.24 2.33
CA ALA A 40 -2.18 -26.64 1.88
C ALA A 40 -2.13 -25.10 1.83
N LEU A 41 -1.40 -24.48 2.76
CA LEU A 41 -1.14 -23.04 2.76
C LEU A 41 -0.29 -22.64 1.54
N VAL A 42 0.83 -23.31 1.30
CA VAL A 42 1.72 -23.04 0.17
C VAL A 42 1.01 -23.26 -1.16
N ASN A 43 0.29 -24.37 -1.33
CA ASN A 43 -0.53 -24.62 -2.52
C ASN A 43 -1.62 -23.54 -2.71
N GLY A 44 -2.15 -23.01 -1.62
CA GLY A 44 -3.09 -21.88 -1.65
C GLY A 44 -2.45 -20.56 -2.08
N LEU A 45 -1.20 -20.30 -1.68
CA LEU A 45 -0.43 -19.11 -2.04
C LEU A 45 0.06 -19.17 -3.49
N ILE A 46 0.54 -20.32 -3.96
CA ILE A 46 1.11 -20.49 -5.30
C ILE A 46 0.03 -20.66 -6.37
N GLN A 47 -1.13 -21.24 -6.02
CA GLN A 47 -2.26 -21.48 -6.94
C GLN A 47 -1.87 -22.21 -8.24
N ASN A 48 -1.01 -23.24 -8.14
CA ASN A 48 -0.49 -24.03 -9.27
C ASN A 48 0.35 -23.23 -10.29
N ARG A 49 0.84 -22.04 -9.94
CA ARG A 49 1.84 -21.35 -10.78
C ARG A 49 3.16 -22.11 -10.80
N PRO A 50 3.93 -22.02 -11.90
CA PRO A 50 5.28 -22.56 -11.93
C PRO A 50 6.13 -21.90 -10.83
N LEU A 51 6.93 -22.69 -10.13
CA LEU A 51 7.84 -22.22 -9.10
C LEU A 51 9.28 -22.54 -9.54
N CYS A 52 10.13 -21.54 -9.56
CA CYS A 52 11.57 -21.73 -9.67
C CYS A 52 12.13 -21.93 -8.26
N GLY A 53 12.57 -23.13 -7.94
CA GLY A 53 13.12 -23.49 -6.62
C GLY A 53 12.36 -24.60 -5.91
N SER A 54 12.50 -24.66 -4.58
CA SER A 54 12.03 -25.76 -3.75
C SER A 54 10.74 -25.43 -3.00
N LEU A 55 9.66 -26.16 -3.31
CA LEU A 55 8.41 -26.07 -2.56
C LEU A 55 8.59 -26.34 -1.06
N ALA A 56 9.45 -27.30 -0.72
CA ALA A 56 9.75 -27.65 0.67
C ALA A 56 10.42 -26.50 1.44
N THR A 57 11.22 -25.67 0.76
CA THR A 57 11.83 -24.48 1.38
C THR A 57 10.77 -23.42 1.68
N ILE A 58 9.78 -23.25 0.78
CA ILE A 58 8.64 -22.35 1.00
C ILE A 58 7.73 -22.87 2.13
N GLU A 59 7.51 -24.18 2.22
CA GLU A 59 6.76 -24.80 3.33
C GLU A 59 7.44 -24.56 4.68
N ASP A 60 8.76 -24.71 4.75
CA ASP A 60 9.54 -24.37 5.95
C ASP A 60 9.44 -22.88 6.28
N GLY A 61 9.40 -22.00 5.28
CA GLY A 61 9.14 -20.56 5.45
C GLY A 61 7.77 -20.26 6.05
N VAL A 62 6.72 -20.93 5.57
CA VAL A 62 5.38 -20.83 6.15
C VAL A 62 5.37 -21.34 7.58
N ALA A 63 6.01 -22.48 7.86
CA ALA A 63 6.13 -23.04 9.20
C ALA A 63 6.84 -22.07 10.16
N TYR A 64 7.91 -21.43 9.68
CA TYR A 64 8.62 -20.39 10.40
C TYR A 64 7.71 -19.23 10.77
N LEU A 65 7.00 -18.65 9.78
CA LEU A 65 6.10 -17.52 9.99
C LEU A 65 5.01 -17.84 11.01
N VAL A 66 4.37 -19.01 10.89
CA VAL A 66 3.34 -19.45 11.85
C VAL A 66 3.91 -19.57 13.27
N SER A 67 5.15 -20.03 13.41
CA SER A 67 5.84 -20.08 14.71
C SER A 67 6.20 -18.69 15.23
N ALA A 68 6.72 -17.80 14.38
CA ALA A 68 7.18 -16.47 14.74
C ALA A 68 6.03 -15.56 15.20
N TYR A 69 4.88 -15.65 14.54
CA TYR A 69 3.71 -14.81 14.81
C TYR A 69 2.67 -15.47 15.74
N ARG A 70 2.95 -16.66 16.30
CA ARG A 70 1.99 -17.50 17.06
C ARG A 70 1.20 -16.79 18.16
N ASN A 71 1.76 -15.73 18.74
CA ASN A 71 1.15 -14.94 19.83
C ASN A 71 0.93 -13.45 19.46
N ARG A 72 1.12 -13.07 18.19
CA ARG A 72 1.01 -11.68 17.72
C ARG A 72 -0.27 -11.51 16.90
N SER A 73 -1.23 -10.77 17.45
CA SER A 73 -2.35 -10.21 16.69
C SER A 73 -1.92 -8.86 16.11
N ARG A 74 -2.34 -8.54 14.87
CA ARG A 74 -2.19 -7.18 14.36
C ARG A 74 -3.00 -6.19 15.22
N ARG A 75 -2.59 -4.93 15.22
CA ARG A 75 -3.31 -3.82 15.88
C ARG A 75 -4.73 -3.62 15.30
N LEU A 76 -4.97 -4.10 14.08
CA LEU A 76 -6.24 -4.11 13.35
C LEU A 76 -6.37 -5.49 12.67
N GLY A 77 -7.48 -6.21 12.85
CA GLY A 77 -7.79 -7.41 12.05
C GLY A 77 -7.05 -8.72 12.44
N PRO A 78 -6.99 -9.71 11.51
CA PRO A 78 -6.70 -11.12 11.81
C PRO A 78 -5.21 -11.38 12.16
N LEU A 79 -4.82 -12.65 12.34
CA LEU A 79 -3.47 -13.04 12.79
C LEU A 79 -2.36 -12.31 12.00
N ALA A 80 -1.33 -11.77 12.69
CA ALA A 80 -0.30 -10.95 12.05
C ALA A 80 0.46 -11.67 10.93
N VAL A 81 0.56 -12.99 11.05
CA VAL A 81 1.13 -13.90 10.04
C VAL A 81 0.48 -13.81 8.65
N ILE A 82 -0.77 -13.33 8.56
CA ILE A 82 -1.51 -13.29 7.29
C ILE A 82 -0.88 -12.27 6.34
N HIS A 83 -0.34 -11.16 6.85
CA HIS A 83 0.24 -10.11 6.03
C HIS A 83 1.40 -10.57 5.15
N PRO A 84 2.51 -11.12 5.69
CA PRO A 84 3.61 -11.58 4.86
C PRO A 84 3.16 -12.65 3.85
N MET A 85 2.18 -13.49 4.22
CA MET A 85 1.60 -14.48 3.30
C MET A 85 0.82 -13.84 2.15
N ARG A 86 -0.04 -12.85 2.42
CA ARG A 86 -0.80 -12.13 1.38
C ARG A 86 0.11 -11.28 0.49
N ALA A 87 1.08 -10.57 1.05
CA ALA A 87 2.08 -9.83 0.28
C ALA A 87 2.84 -10.77 -0.67
N SER A 88 3.25 -11.95 -0.17
CA SER A 88 3.90 -12.97 -1.01
C SER A 88 2.98 -13.51 -2.10
N HIS A 89 1.68 -13.69 -1.82
CA HIS A 89 0.71 -14.08 -2.84
C HIS A 89 0.57 -13.01 -3.93
N LEU A 90 0.50 -11.73 -3.57
CA LEU A 90 0.45 -10.62 -4.53
C LEU A 90 1.71 -10.59 -5.41
N LEU A 91 2.88 -10.82 -4.83
CA LEU A 91 4.14 -10.96 -5.57
C LEU A 91 4.08 -12.15 -6.55
N ILE A 92 3.66 -13.32 -6.08
CA ILE A 92 3.51 -14.53 -6.91
C ILE A 92 2.58 -14.28 -8.10
N LEU A 93 1.47 -13.58 -7.89
CA LEU A 93 0.53 -13.23 -8.95
C LEU A 93 1.12 -12.28 -9.99
N ALA A 94 2.02 -11.39 -9.57
CA ALA A 94 2.72 -10.46 -10.45
C ALA A 94 3.91 -11.08 -11.19
N CYS A 95 4.43 -12.23 -10.74
CA CYS A 95 5.51 -12.96 -11.39
C CYS A 95 4.98 -14.05 -12.33
N GLU A 96 5.58 -14.17 -13.51
CA GLU A 96 5.29 -15.28 -14.43
C GLU A 96 5.90 -16.59 -13.92
N GLU A 97 7.16 -16.51 -13.49
CA GLU A 97 7.90 -17.59 -12.84
C GLU A 97 8.41 -17.10 -11.47
N PRO A 98 7.58 -17.13 -10.41
CA PRO A 98 8.01 -16.83 -9.05
C PRO A 98 9.24 -17.64 -8.65
N TYR A 99 10.26 -16.96 -8.13
CA TYR A 99 11.48 -17.59 -7.62
C TYR A 99 11.43 -17.72 -6.09
N GLU A 100 11.95 -18.82 -5.56
CA GLU A 100 11.86 -19.14 -4.13
C GLU A 100 12.46 -18.05 -3.24
N LEU A 101 13.56 -17.45 -3.65
CA LEU A 101 14.26 -16.42 -2.88
C LEU A 101 13.41 -15.15 -2.73
N ASP A 102 12.64 -14.80 -3.76
CA ASP A 102 11.79 -13.61 -3.75
C ASP A 102 10.57 -13.81 -2.85
N ILE A 103 10.02 -15.03 -2.85
CA ILE A 103 8.94 -15.44 -1.94
C ILE A 103 9.44 -15.41 -0.49
N LEU A 104 10.64 -15.97 -0.22
CA LEU A 104 11.23 -15.90 1.13
C LEU A 104 11.52 -14.46 1.55
N THR A 105 11.98 -13.62 0.62
CA THR A 105 12.17 -12.18 0.87
C THR A 105 10.85 -11.52 1.26
N ALA A 106 9.75 -11.83 0.57
CA ALA A 106 8.42 -11.34 0.91
C ALA A 106 7.89 -11.91 2.24
N PHE A 107 8.19 -13.16 2.59
CA PHE A 107 7.87 -13.71 3.91
C PHE A 107 8.57 -12.95 5.03
N PHE A 108 9.83 -12.57 4.84
CA PHE A 108 10.68 -12.04 5.90
C PHE A 108 10.97 -10.54 5.77
N HIS A 109 10.21 -9.80 4.96
CA HIS A 109 10.44 -8.37 4.76
C HIS A 109 10.35 -7.54 6.04
N ASP A 110 9.47 -7.93 6.98
CA ASP A 110 9.31 -7.31 8.30
C ASP A 110 10.14 -8.02 9.40
N TYR A 111 11.08 -8.90 9.06
CA TYR A 111 11.76 -9.74 10.04
C TYR A 111 12.42 -8.93 11.17
N TYR A 112 13.18 -7.89 10.83
CA TYR A 112 13.87 -7.06 11.82
C TYR A 112 12.95 -6.01 12.48
N GLU A 113 11.74 -5.80 11.95
CA GLU A 113 10.75 -4.86 12.52
C GLU A 113 9.76 -5.57 13.46
N ASP A 114 9.36 -6.80 13.14
CA ASP A 114 8.25 -7.50 13.77
C ASP A 114 8.60 -8.89 14.32
N ILE A 115 9.72 -9.51 13.95
CA ILE A 115 10.02 -10.90 14.36
C ILE A 115 11.25 -10.96 15.27
N TYR A 116 12.34 -10.30 14.89
CA TYR A 116 13.61 -10.34 15.60
C TYR A 116 13.92 -8.96 16.17
N THR A 117 13.19 -8.62 17.21
CA THR A 117 13.23 -7.30 17.85
C THR A 117 13.92 -7.37 19.22
N ASP A 118 14.57 -6.27 19.63
CA ASP A 118 15.34 -6.22 20.89
C ASP A 118 14.47 -6.31 22.15
N ASP A 119 13.17 -6.07 22.04
CA ASP A 119 12.20 -6.19 23.13
C ASP A 119 11.73 -7.64 23.37
N GLN A 120 12.12 -8.60 22.51
CA GLN A 120 11.77 -10.00 22.71
C GLN A 120 12.66 -10.69 23.77
N PRO A 121 12.11 -11.64 24.54
CA PRO A 121 12.88 -12.49 25.43
C PRO A 121 13.99 -13.24 24.70
N GLU A 122 15.20 -13.26 25.27
CA GLU A 122 16.40 -13.86 24.68
C GLU A 122 16.20 -15.32 24.25
N ASN A 123 15.49 -16.12 25.04
CA ASN A 123 15.20 -17.52 24.72
C ASN A 123 14.35 -17.66 23.44
N ILE A 124 13.40 -16.76 23.22
CA ILE A 124 12.57 -16.74 22.01
C ILE A 124 13.42 -16.32 20.82
N ARG A 125 14.28 -15.30 20.98
CA ARG A 125 15.20 -14.87 19.90
C ARG A 125 16.15 -15.98 19.48
N GLN A 126 16.71 -16.73 20.44
CA GLN A 126 17.57 -17.87 20.14
C GLN A 126 16.82 -18.99 19.41
N GLU A 127 15.60 -19.33 19.84
CA GLU A 127 14.77 -20.33 19.18
C GLU A 127 14.45 -19.93 17.72
N LEU A 128 14.02 -18.69 17.52
CA LEU A 128 13.71 -18.14 16.20
C LEU A 128 14.97 -18.02 15.33
N GLY A 129 16.12 -17.67 15.91
CA GLY A 129 17.39 -17.65 15.20
C GLY A 129 17.83 -19.04 14.74
N GLN A 130 17.69 -20.06 15.58
CA GLN A 130 18.00 -21.46 15.21
C GLN A 130 17.08 -21.96 14.09
N LYS A 131 15.78 -21.65 14.17
CA LYS A 131 14.81 -21.99 13.12
C LYS A 131 15.13 -21.30 11.79
N MET A 132 15.54 -20.03 11.82
CA MET A 132 15.94 -19.29 10.63
C MET A 132 17.23 -19.84 10.03
N ALA A 133 18.21 -20.20 10.87
CA ALA A 133 19.44 -20.85 10.42
C ALA A 133 19.14 -22.19 9.72
N ALA A 134 18.34 -23.06 10.33
CA ALA A 134 17.95 -24.34 9.75
C ALA A 134 17.20 -24.19 8.41
N LEU A 135 16.32 -23.19 8.30
CA LEU A 135 15.63 -22.87 7.05
C LEU A 135 16.61 -22.43 5.95
N THR A 136 17.50 -21.52 6.28
CA THR A 136 18.44 -20.93 5.31
C THR A 136 19.60 -21.86 4.93
N GLU A 137 19.82 -22.95 5.67
CA GLU A 137 20.75 -24.04 5.27
C GLU A 137 20.32 -24.77 3.98
N ARG A 138 19.05 -24.66 3.58
CA ARG A 138 18.56 -25.21 2.30
C ARG A 138 18.93 -24.35 1.10
N LEU A 139 19.33 -23.10 1.32
CA LEU A 139 19.76 -22.18 0.28
C LEU A 139 21.26 -22.32 0.06
N SER A 140 21.72 -22.00 -1.16
CA SER A 140 23.16 -21.80 -1.38
C SER A 140 23.70 -20.66 -0.50
N PRO A 141 25.01 -20.65 -0.18
CA PRO A 141 25.62 -19.55 0.57
C PRO A 141 25.32 -18.17 -0.04
N GLU A 142 25.36 -18.06 -1.37
CA GLU A 142 25.10 -16.83 -2.10
C GLU A 142 23.64 -16.39 -1.98
N GLU A 143 22.66 -17.29 -2.17
CA GLU A 143 21.23 -16.99 -2.01
C GLU A 143 20.90 -16.56 -0.58
N ARG A 144 21.53 -17.20 0.42
CA ARG A 144 21.35 -16.82 1.83
C ARG A 144 21.86 -15.41 2.10
N ASP A 145 23.03 -15.06 1.59
CA ASP A 145 23.59 -13.71 1.75
C ASP A 145 22.70 -12.66 1.07
N ILE A 146 22.16 -12.98 -0.12
CA ILE A 146 21.18 -12.15 -0.83
C ILE A 146 19.89 -11.98 0.01
N LEU A 147 19.34 -13.05 0.59
CA LEU A 147 18.13 -13.00 1.41
C LEU A 147 18.31 -12.03 2.59
N TYR A 148 19.36 -12.22 3.38
CA TYR A 148 19.63 -11.36 4.55
C TYR A 148 19.88 -9.91 4.13
N HIS A 149 20.61 -9.69 3.04
CA HIS A 149 20.82 -8.35 2.50
C HIS A 149 19.49 -7.68 2.12
N ARG A 150 18.62 -8.36 1.37
CA ARG A 150 17.30 -7.83 0.97
C ARG A 150 16.43 -7.51 2.19
N MET A 151 16.41 -8.38 3.21
CA MET A 151 15.70 -8.12 4.47
C MET A 151 16.22 -6.86 5.18
N GLN A 152 17.53 -6.66 5.23
CA GLN A 152 18.14 -5.46 5.83
C GLN A 152 17.81 -4.19 5.03
N VAL A 153 17.82 -4.27 3.70
CA VAL A 153 17.47 -3.13 2.85
C VAL A 153 16.01 -2.72 3.03
N LEU A 154 15.11 -3.71 3.11
CA LEU A 154 13.67 -3.52 3.31
C LEU A 154 13.30 -3.03 4.71
N THR A 155 14.19 -3.18 5.69
CA THR A 155 14.00 -2.67 7.04
C THR A 155 14.33 -1.18 7.13
N ARG A 156 13.44 -0.40 7.74
CA ARG A 156 13.70 1.01 8.03
C ARG A 156 14.56 1.16 9.29
N ARG A 157 15.55 2.05 9.22
CA ARG A 157 16.43 2.38 10.35
C ARG A 157 15.81 3.45 11.24
N ASP A 158 16.13 3.44 12.52
CA ASP A 158 15.64 4.48 13.45
C ASP A 158 16.19 5.88 13.14
N SER A 159 17.34 5.96 12.47
CA SER A 159 18.05 7.20 12.15
C SER A 159 17.58 7.90 10.88
N GLU A 160 16.70 7.26 10.09
CA GLU A 160 16.27 7.79 8.79
C GLU A 160 14.77 8.09 8.79
N ASP A 161 14.37 9.11 8.03
CA ASP A 161 12.96 9.36 7.79
C ASP A 161 12.37 8.41 6.73
N TYR A 162 11.08 8.54 6.45
CA TYR A 162 10.40 7.65 5.50
C TYR A 162 10.90 7.84 4.05
N ASN A 163 11.24 9.05 3.65
CA ASN A 163 11.67 9.36 2.30
C ASN A 163 13.11 8.89 2.08
N GLU A 164 13.99 9.12 3.07
CA GLU A 164 15.37 8.65 3.08
C GLU A 164 15.43 7.12 2.98
N TYR A 165 14.60 6.42 3.75
CA TYR A 165 14.44 4.97 3.67
C TYR A 165 14.06 4.51 2.26
N LEU A 166 13.01 5.11 1.68
CA LEU A 166 12.57 4.73 0.33
C LEU A 166 13.62 5.03 -0.71
N GLY A 167 14.33 6.16 -0.60
CA GLY A 167 15.44 6.54 -1.46
C GLY A 167 16.54 5.48 -1.45
N ARG A 168 17.05 5.15 -0.26
CA ARG A 168 18.07 4.12 -0.05
C ARG A 168 17.63 2.77 -0.59
N MET A 169 16.39 2.37 -0.34
CA MET A 169 15.86 1.08 -0.82
C MET A 169 15.77 1.03 -2.35
N ILE A 170 15.31 2.12 -2.98
CA ILE A 170 15.19 2.23 -4.44
C ILE A 170 16.57 2.22 -5.11
N GLU A 171 17.58 2.85 -4.51
CA GLU A 171 18.96 2.78 -5.02
C GLU A 171 19.46 1.33 -5.09
N GLN A 172 19.19 0.52 -4.07
CA GLN A 172 19.55 -0.90 -4.07
C GLN A 172 18.71 -1.72 -5.07
N ALA A 173 17.47 -1.30 -5.32
CA ALA A 173 16.59 -1.95 -6.28
C ALA A 173 17.01 -1.77 -7.75
N VAL A 174 17.97 -0.87 -8.04
CA VAL A 174 18.59 -0.77 -9.36
C VAL A 174 19.38 -2.03 -9.69
N ASP A 175 20.11 -2.57 -8.71
CA ASP A 175 20.93 -3.78 -8.87
C ASP A 175 20.14 -5.06 -8.52
N GLN A 176 19.16 -4.96 -7.62
CA GLN A 176 18.30 -6.07 -7.19
C GLN A 176 16.80 -5.70 -7.27
N PRO A 177 16.19 -5.74 -8.47
CA PRO A 177 14.81 -5.30 -8.70
C PRO A 177 13.76 -5.95 -7.81
N GLU A 178 14.04 -7.16 -7.30
CA GLU A 178 13.13 -7.94 -6.46
C GLU A 178 12.84 -7.24 -5.12
N ILE A 179 13.77 -6.41 -4.63
CA ILE A 179 13.55 -5.55 -3.46
C ILE A 179 12.35 -4.62 -3.69
N LEU A 180 12.27 -4.01 -4.88
CA LEU A 180 11.16 -3.16 -5.26
C LEU A 180 9.87 -3.97 -5.43
N TRP A 181 9.94 -5.18 -6.00
CA TRP A 181 8.75 -6.02 -6.18
C TRP A 181 8.11 -6.37 -4.84
N VAL A 182 8.93 -6.83 -3.88
CA VAL A 182 8.49 -7.13 -2.52
C VAL A 182 7.89 -5.88 -1.88
N LYS A 183 8.53 -4.71 -2.01
CA LYS A 183 8.00 -3.48 -1.40
C LYS A 183 6.68 -3.02 -2.01
N LEU A 184 6.51 -3.16 -3.32
CA LEU A 184 5.24 -2.86 -3.98
C LEU A 184 4.14 -3.82 -3.54
N ALA A 185 4.45 -5.12 -3.40
CA ALA A 185 3.50 -6.12 -2.92
C ALA A 185 3.08 -5.88 -1.46
N ASP A 186 4.03 -5.54 -0.57
CA ASP A 186 3.77 -5.09 0.81
C ASP A 186 2.83 -3.87 0.83
N ARG A 187 3.16 -2.81 0.06
CA ARG A 187 2.32 -1.61 0.00
C ARG A 187 0.94 -1.89 -0.58
N LEU A 188 0.82 -2.80 -1.53
CA LEU A 188 -0.45 -3.23 -2.09
C LEU A 188 -1.29 -3.97 -1.05
N ASP A 189 -0.71 -4.92 -0.30
CA ASP A 189 -1.38 -5.61 0.81
C ASP A 189 -1.89 -4.59 1.83
N ASN A 190 -1.03 -3.70 2.30
CA ASN A 190 -1.38 -2.67 3.26
C ASN A 190 -2.54 -1.79 2.77
N THR A 191 -2.59 -1.49 1.46
CA THR A 191 -3.65 -0.68 0.87
C THR A 191 -4.97 -1.46 0.78
N MET A 192 -4.93 -2.74 0.43
CA MET A 192 -6.13 -3.59 0.35
C MET A 192 -6.65 -4.04 1.72
N ASP A 193 -5.77 -4.24 2.70
CA ASP A 193 -6.10 -4.65 4.08
C ASP A 193 -6.98 -3.62 4.78
N MET A 194 -6.80 -2.33 4.44
CA MET A 194 -7.67 -1.24 4.90
C MET A 194 -9.17 -1.50 4.59
N ARG A 195 -9.49 -2.38 3.62
CA ARG A 195 -10.85 -2.64 3.15
C ARG A 195 -11.55 -3.83 3.78
N ILE A 196 -10.83 -4.69 4.51
CA ILE A 196 -11.41 -5.93 5.06
C ILE A 196 -12.58 -5.68 6.01
N VAL A 197 -12.70 -4.47 6.56
CA VAL A 197 -13.69 -4.15 7.60
C VAL A 197 -14.87 -3.30 7.10
N GLU A 198 -14.90 -2.86 5.83
CA GLU A 198 -15.93 -1.93 5.33
C GLU A 198 -16.63 -2.43 4.06
N ASN A 199 -17.96 -2.57 4.14
CA ASN A 199 -18.84 -3.11 3.08
C ASN A 199 -19.33 -2.06 2.05
N GLU A 200 -18.62 -0.93 1.88
CA GLU A 200 -19.08 0.15 1.01
C GLU A 200 -18.64 -0.06 -0.44
N SER A 201 -19.60 -0.20 -1.34
CA SER A 201 -19.37 -0.37 -2.78
C SER A 201 -18.88 0.94 -3.42
N GLY A 202 -17.69 0.90 -4.02
CA GLY A 202 -16.91 2.03 -4.54
C GLY A 202 -17.35 2.65 -5.87
N GLU A 203 -18.65 2.94 -6.07
CA GLU A 203 -19.09 3.70 -7.26
C GLU A 203 -18.89 5.23 -7.08
N PHE A 204 -17.70 5.65 -6.67
CA PHE A 204 -17.43 7.08 -6.39
C PHE A 204 -17.56 7.97 -7.64
N PHE A 205 -17.28 7.44 -8.84
CA PHE A 205 -17.52 8.17 -10.09
C PHE A 205 -19.01 8.46 -10.30
N ARG A 206 -19.88 7.52 -9.96
CA ARG A 206 -21.34 7.73 -10.02
C ARG A 206 -21.77 8.76 -9.01
N LEU A 207 -21.26 8.69 -7.78
CA LEU A 207 -21.49 9.72 -6.76
C LEU A 207 -21.12 11.12 -7.30
N ILE A 208 -19.91 11.28 -7.85
CA ILE A 208 -19.45 12.55 -8.41
C ILE A 208 -20.39 13.02 -9.51
N PHE A 209 -20.78 12.12 -10.42
CA PHE A 209 -21.71 12.43 -11.51
C PHE A 209 -23.08 12.87 -10.98
N ASP A 210 -23.65 12.15 -10.01
CA ASP A 210 -24.96 12.43 -9.44
C ASP A 210 -24.99 13.82 -8.76
N VAL A 211 -23.92 14.17 -8.03
CA VAL A 211 -23.77 15.48 -7.38
C VAL A 211 -23.66 16.62 -8.39
N LEU A 212 -22.82 16.45 -9.42
CA LEU A 212 -22.55 17.52 -10.41
C LEU A 212 -23.72 17.75 -11.37
N PHE A 213 -24.41 16.68 -11.79
CA PHE A 213 -25.34 16.73 -12.93
C PHE A 213 -26.80 16.46 -12.56
N LEU A 214 -27.07 15.58 -11.59
CA LEU A 214 -28.44 15.16 -11.29
C LEU A 214 -29.03 15.86 -10.06
N GLN A 215 -28.19 16.50 -9.23
CA GLN A 215 -28.59 17.13 -7.95
C GLN A 215 -29.43 16.20 -7.07
N THR A 216 -29.24 14.89 -7.22
CA THR A 216 -30.05 13.91 -6.51
C THR A 216 -29.59 13.85 -5.07
N ARG A 217 -30.50 14.10 -4.13
CA ARG A 217 -30.23 13.84 -2.71
C ARG A 217 -29.94 12.35 -2.56
N GLN A 218 -28.72 12.03 -2.14
CA GLN A 218 -28.40 10.68 -1.74
C GLN A 218 -29.38 10.25 -0.63
N LYS A 219 -29.93 9.04 -0.76
CA LYS A 219 -30.72 8.43 0.31
C LYS A 219 -29.79 8.30 1.53
N ARG A 220 -30.22 8.84 2.68
CA ARG A 220 -29.52 8.66 3.95
C ARG A 220 -29.24 7.17 4.15
N VAL A 221 -27.98 6.77 4.16
CA VAL A 221 -27.61 5.47 4.67
C VAL A 221 -27.60 5.62 6.19
N THR A 222 -28.64 5.14 6.85
CA THR A 222 -28.63 4.98 8.31
C THR A 222 -27.72 3.81 8.65
N VAL A 223 -26.41 4.06 8.76
CA VAL A 223 -25.49 3.17 9.48
C VAL A 223 -25.17 3.80 10.82
N THR A 224 -25.33 3.00 11.87
CA THR A 224 -25.02 3.33 13.26
C THR A 224 -23.60 3.86 13.41
N GLN A 225 -23.52 5.02 14.06
CA GLN A 225 -22.34 5.82 14.36
C GLN A 225 -21.37 5.10 15.32
N LYS A 226 -20.38 4.43 14.76
CA LYS A 226 -18.96 4.46 15.17
C LYS A 226 -18.23 3.38 14.36
N PRO A 227 -17.07 3.69 13.75
CA PRO A 227 -16.20 2.62 13.29
C PRO A 227 -15.91 1.67 14.47
N PRO A 228 -16.03 0.34 14.31
CA PRO A 228 -15.70 -0.59 15.38
C PRO A 228 -14.30 -0.31 15.96
N PRO A 229 -14.10 -0.55 17.27
CA PRO A 229 -12.81 -0.32 17.91
C PRO A 229 -11.71 -1.07 17.17
N GLY A 230 -10.65 -0.35 16.76
CA GLY A 230 -9.59 -0.92 15.92
C GLY A 230 -9.86 -0.84 14.41
N GLN A 231 -10.56 0.20 13.94
CA GLN A 231 -10.53 0.61 12.53
C GLN A 231 -9.68 1.88 12.35
N MET A 232 -8.98 1.97 11.23
CA MET A 232 -8.26 3.17 10.82
C MET A 232 -9.25 4.24 10.35
N ASP A 233 -9.18 5.44 10.92
CA ASP A 233 -10.02 6.56 10.49
C ASP A 233 -9.63 7.08 9.10
N GLU A 234 -10.49 7.91 8.51
CA GLU A 234 -10.32 8.36 7.13
C GLU A 234 -9.08 9.26 6.94
N ALA A 235 -8.65 10.01 7.96
CA ALA A 235 -7.44 10.84 7.88
C ALA A 235 -6.17 9.98 7.83
N HIS A 236 -6.12 8.91 8.61
CA HIS A 236 -5.03 7.94 8.55
C HIS A 236 -5.03 7.16 7.24
N ARG A 237 -6.21 6.86 6.65
CA ARG A 237 -6.30 6.27 5.31
C ARG A 237 -5.75 7.22 4.23
N LEU A 238 -6.09 8.51 4.30
CA LEU A 238 -5.50 9.55 3.43
C LEU A 238 -3.98 9.65 3.62
N TYR A 239 -3.47 9.48 4.84
CA TYR A 239 -2.04 9.42 5.08
C TYR A 239 -1.37 8.21 4.40
N GLN A 240 -2.04 7.06 4.32
CA GLN A 240 -1.54 5.94 3.52
C GLN A 240 -1.50 6.26 2.02
N MET A 241 -2.48 7.03 1.52
CA MET A 241 -2.48 7.52 0.14
C MET A 241 -1.30 8.45 -0.12
N PHE A 242 -1.00 9.37 0.80
CA PHE A 242 0.21 10.18 0.74
C PHE A 242 1.47 9.32 0.61
N LYS A 243 1.66 8.33 1.49
CA LYS A 243 2.83 7.43 1.43
C LYS A 243 2.93 6.70 0.09
N ASN A 244 1.80 6.24 -0.46
CA ASN A 244 1.75 5.60 -1.77
C ASN A 244 2.11 6.57 -2.90
N ALA A 245 1.61 7.81 -2.87
CA ALA A 245 1.91 8.84 -3.87
C ALA A 245 3.41 9.18 -3.91
N ILE A 246 4.03 9.32 -2.74
CA ILE A 246 5.48 9.53 -2.62
C ILE A 246 6.23 8.32 -3.18
N PHE A 247 5.89 7.12 -2.74
CA PHE A 247 6.57 5.90 -3.17
C PHE A 247 6.48 5.70 -4.69
N LEU A 248 5.28 5.76 -5.28
CA LEU A 248 5.09 5.62 -6.72
C LEU A 248 5.84 6.72 -7.51
N THR A 249 5.93 7.94 -6.98
CA THR A 249 6.74 9.00 -7.59
C THR A 249 8.22 8.61 -7.61
N LEU A 250 8.78 8.15 -6.49
CA LEU A 250 10.18 7.74 -6.42
C LEU A 250 10.48 6.54 -7.33
N VAL A 251 9.58 5.55 -7.38
CA VAL A 251 9.70 4.41 -8.32
C VAL A 251 9.76 4.91 -9.76
N ARG A 252 8.86 5.80 -10.17
CA ARG A 252 8.88 6.36 -11.52
C ARG A 252 10.15 7.20 -11.78
N ARG A 253 10.69 7.89 -10.77
CA ARG A 253 11.93 8.68 -10.89
C ARG A 253 13.17 7.80 -11.06
N SER A 254 13.20 6.61 -10.47
CA SER A 254 14.32 5.66 -10.58
C SER A 254 14.47 5.03 -11.97
N GLU A 255 13.45 5.14 -12.82
CA GLU A 255 13.38 4.50 -14.14
C GLU A 255 13.43 2.96 -14.15
N ILE A 256 13.42 2.28 -12.98
CA ILE A 256 13.43 0.81 -12.87
C ILE A 256 12.26 0.16 -13.64
N ILE A 257 11.12 0.86 -13.75
CA ILE A 257 9.91 0.36 -14.43
C ILE A 257 9.73 0.88 -15.87
N LYS A 258 10.75 1.52 -16.46
CA LYS A 258 10.63 2.23 -17.74
C LYS A 258 10.29 1.32 -18.91
N ASP A 259 10.75 0.08 -18.90
CA ASP A 259 10.55 -0.88 -19.98
C ASP A 259 9.12 -1.46 -20.02
N GLY A 260 8.26 -1.06 -19.08
CA GLY A 260 6.82 -1.29 -19.15
C GLY A 260 6.37 -2.74 -19.03
N SER A 261 7.25 -3.65 -18.62
CA SER A 261 6.95 -5.09 -18.45
C SER A 261 7.53 -5.64 -17.14
N GLY A 262 6.99 -6.78 -16.69
CA GLY A 262 7.45 -7.51 -15.50
C GLY A 262 6.68 -7.23 -14.20
N PRO A 263 7.12 -7.83 -13.08
CA PRO A 263 6.39 -7.78 -11.81
C PRO A 263 6.25 -6.37 -11.24
N ALA A 264 7.28 -5.54 -11.36
CA ALA A 264 7.28 -4.18 -10.83
C ALA A 264 6.18 -3.31 -11.43
N ILE A 265 6.00 -3.31 -12.76
CA ILE A 265 4.98 -2.47 -13.41
C ILE A 265 3.55 -2.98 -13.11
N ARG A 266 3.35 -4.30 -13.01
CA ARG A 266 2.06 -4.91 -12.63
C ARG A 266 1.66 -4.51 -11.21
N LEU A 267 2.59 -4.63 -10.25
CA LEU A 267 2.36 -4.23 -8.86
C LEU A 267 2.21 -2.71 -8.71
N PHE A 268 2.98 -1.91 -9.47
CA PHE A 268 2.85 -0.45 -9.52
C PHE A 268 1.43 -0.03 -9.92
N HIS A 269 0.91 -0.57 -11.03
CA HIS A 269 -0.43 -0.25 -11.49
C HIS A 269 -1.52 -0.77 -10.54
N ALA A 270 -1.34 -1.97 -9.98
CA ALA A 270 -2.26 -2.48 -8.97
C ALA A 270 -2.30 -1.59 -7.71
N LEU A 271 -1.15 -1.09 -7.25
CA LEU A 271 -1.07 -0.16 -6.12
C LEU A 271 -1.72 1.19 -6.43
N ALA A 272 -1.48 1.74 -7.62
CA ALA A 272 -2.11 2.98 -8.07
C ALA A 272 -3.64 2.82 -8.16
N ALA A 273 -4.13 1.74 -8.78
CA ALA A 273 -5.56 1.44 -8.89
C ALA A 273 -6.21 1.18 -7.52
N ALA A 274 -5.55 0.45 -6.64
CA ALA A 274 -6.03 0.27 -5.27
C ALA A 274 -6.08 1.61 -4.53
N SER A 275 -5.08 2.48 -4.68
CA SER A 275 -5.07 3.79 -4.01
C SER A 275 -6.14 4.75 -4.56
N LEU A 276 -6.38 4.73 -5.88
CA LEU A 276 -7.49 5.45 -6.52
C LEU A 276 -8.83 5.05 -5.92
N GLN A 277 -9.09 3.74 -5.86
CA GLN A 277 -10.34 3.19 -5.33
C GLN A 277 -10.51 3.51 -3.83
N GLU A 278 -9.44 3.50 -3.04
CA GLU A 278 -9.53 3.84 -1.61
C GLU A 278 -9.81 5.32 -1.40
N SER A 279 -9.19 6.19 -2.21
CA SER A 279 -9.45 7.64 -2.19
C SER A 279 -10.92 7.94 -2.54
N GLY A 280 -11.47 7.27 -3.56
CA GLY A 280 -12.88 7.38 -3.93
C GLY A 280 -13.83 6.86 -2.85
N ARG A 281 -13.43 5.83 -2.10
CA ARG A 281 -14.17 5.28 -0.97
C ARG A 281 -14.23 6.27 0.20
N ILE A 282 -13.10 6.89 0.54
CA ILE A 282 -13.02 7.95 1.56
C ILE A 282 -13.95 9.11 1.18
N LEU A 283 -13.93 9.55 -0.08
CA LEU A 283 -14.84 10.57 -0.58
C LEU A 283 -16.31 10.15 -0.41
N THR A 284 -16.65 8.94 -0.84
CA THR A 284 -18.01 8.40 -0.76
C THR A 284 -18.51 8.35 0.66
N HIS A 285 -17.67 7.91 1.59
CA HIS A 285 -17.97 7.91 3.02
C HIS A 285 -18.25 9.33 3.52
N ILE A 286 -17.36 10.29 3.22
CA ILE A 286 -17.53 11.68 3.67
C ILE A 286 -18.82 12.30 3.13
N PHE A 287 -19.14 12.10 1.86
CA PHE A 287 -20.35 12.66 1.24
C PHE A 287 -21.63 11.95 1.71
N SER A 288 -21.56 10.65 2.00
CA SER A 288 -22.73 9.88 2.42
C SER A 288 -23.10 10.10 3.90
N TYR A 289 -22.12 10.41 4.76
CA TYR A 289 -22.33 10.46 6.22
C TYR A 289 -22.02 11.81 6.89
N HIS A 290 -21.12 12.62 6.33
CA HIS A 290 -20.62 13.83 7.00
C HIS A 290 -21.06 15.12 6.32
N ILE A 291 -20.96 15.20 5.00
CA ILE A 291 -21.32 16.40 4.22
C ILE A 291 -22.56 16.07 3.43
N LEU A 292 -23.74 16.23 4.02
CA LEU A 292 -25.01 15.85 3.38
C LEU A 292 -25.64 16.96 2.52
N ASP A 293 -25.07 18.15 2.55
CA ASP A 293 -25.53 19.30 1.78
C ASP A 293 -25.01 19.18 0.34
N ALA A 294 -25.92 19.05 -0.63
CA ALA A 294 -25.58 18.83 -2.03
C ALA A 294 -24.90 20.04 -2.69
N GLU A 295 -25.24 21.27 -2.29
CA GLU A 295 -24.58 22.47 -2.80
C GLU A 295 -23.14 22.50 -2.29
N LYS A 296 -22.93 22.23 -0.99
CA LYS A 296 -21.59 22.15 -0.42
C LYS A 296 -20.74 21.02 -1.03
N GLN A 297 -21.33 19.84 -1.26
CA GLN A 297 -20.63 18.75 -1.97
C GLN A 297 -20.21 19.19 -3.38
N ARG A 298 -21.09 19.88 -4.10
CA ARG A 298 -20.82 20.40 -5.44
C ARG A 298 -19.71 21.45 -5.43
N ASP A 299 -19.74 22.38 -4.49
CA ASP A 299 -18.71 23.42 -4.35
C ASP A 299 -17.33 22.80 -4.10
N ILE A 300 -17.26 21.78 -3.22
CA ILE A 300 -16.02 21.03 -2.96
C ILE A 300 -15.51 20.34 -4.23
N LEU A 301 -16.40 19.72 -5.00
CA LEU A 301 -16.04 19.04 -6.26
C LEU A 301 -15.50 20.04 -7.29
N ILE A 302 -16.16 21.19 -7.46
CA ILE A 302 -15.75 22.22 -8.42
C ILE A 302 -14.40 22.82 -8.02
N ASP A 303 -14.23 23.21 -6.76
CA ASP A 303 -12.97 23.78 -6.24
C ASP A 303 -11.79 22.81 -6.41
N ALA A 304 -11.98 21.53 -6.04
CA ALA A 304 -10.95 20.51 -6.23
C ALA A 304 -10.65 20.24 -7.72
N MET A 305 -11.66 20.26 -8.58
CA MET A 305 -11.50 20.10 -10.03
C MET A 305 -10.70 21.27 -10.62
N GLU A 306 -11.04 22.51 -10.28
CA GLU A 306 -10.30 23.70 -10.70
C GLU A 306 -8.85 23.66 -10.23
N TYR A 307 -8.62 23.23 -8.98
CA TYR A 307 -7.27 23.02 -8.45
C TYR A 307 -6.47 21.99 -9.26
N CYS A 308 -7.08 20.85 -9.60
CA CYS A 308 -6.45 19.81 -10.41
C CYS A 308 -6.14 20.30 -11.84
N ILE A 309 -7.09 20.97 -12.48
CA ILE A 309 -6.93 21.56 -13.83
C ILE A 309 -5.82 22.61 -13.83
N GLY A 310 -5.72 23.42 -12.77
CA GLY A 310 -4.65 24.39 -12.57
C GLY A 310 -3.26 23.76 -12.31
N GLY A 311 -3.16 22.43 -12.28
CA GLY A 311 -1.92 21.69 -12.09
C GLY A 311 -1.48 21.60 -10.63
N GLY A 312 -2.37 21.89 -9.67
CA GLY A 312 -2.06 21.84 -8.23
C GLY A 312 -1.63 20.45 -7.76
N ILE A 313 -2.15 19.38 -8.36
CA ILE A 313 -1.76 18.00 -8.05
C ILE A 313 -0.47 17.54 -8.73
N ASN A 314 0.11 18.34 -9.63
CA ASN A 314 1.32 17.96 -10.36
C ASN A 314 2.60 18.27 -9.58
N ARG A 315 2.50 19.01 -8.47
CA ARG A 315 3.63 19.44 -7.66
C ARG A 315 3.25 19.59 -6.19
N ILE A 316 4.26 19.59 -5.34
CA ILE A 316 4.12 20.03 -3.95
C ILE A 316 3.92 21.55 -3.94
N THR A 317 2.83 22.02 -3.36
CA THR A 317 2.50 23.44 -3.31
C THR A 317 2.78 24.06 -1.94
N PRO A 318 3.12 25.36 -1.88
CA PRO A 318 3.24 26.10 -0.62
C PRO A 318 1.86 26.45 -0.06
N SER A 319 1.71 26.50 1.27
CA SER A 319 0.44 26.72 1.99
C SER A 319 -0.27 28.06 1.77
N GLN A 320 0.28 28.97 0.95
CA GLN A 320 -0.14 30.39 0.85
C GLN A 320 -0.67 30.79 -0.54
N ARG A 321 -0.92 29.84 -1.44
CA ARG A 321 -1.40 30.14 -2.81
C ARG A 321 -2.90 30.40 -2.94
N GLY A 322 -3.64 30.31 -1.83
CA GLY A 322 -5.04 30.74 -1.73
C GLY A 322 -6.06 29.63 -1.97
N ASN A 323 -5.67 28.48 -2.53
CA ASN A 323 -6.54 27.30 -2.53
C ASN A 323 -6.39 26.53 -1.21
N ARG A 324 -7.46 25.89 -0.74
CA ARG A 324 -7.44 25.11 0.50
C ARG A 324 -6.55 23.87 0.45
N LEU A 325 -6.30 23.33 -0.75
CA LEU A 325 -5.42 22.18 -0.97
C LEU A 325 -3.94 22.57 -0.98
N ASP A 326 -3.63 23.86 -0.93
CA ASP A 326 -2.26 24.33 -0.91
C ASP A 326 -1.55 23.94 0.38
N GLY A 327 -0.37 23.34 0.24
CA GLY A 327 0.36 22.77 1.37
C GLY A 327 -0.28 21.51 1.95
N LEU A 328 -1.20 20.83 1.24
CA LEU A 328 -1.82 19.58 1.72
C LEU A 328 -0.77 18.59 2.26
N PHE A 329 0.31 18.39 1.50
CA PHE A 329 1.33 17.39 1.82
C PHE A 329 2.17 17.82 3.01
N THR A 330 2.67 19.05 3.01
CA THR A 330 3.57 19.59 4.05
C THR A 330 2.84 19.90 5.37
N ASN A 331 1.62 20.41 5.31
CA ASN A 331 0.88 20.80 6.51
C ASN A 331 0.27 19.60 7.25
N HIS A 332 -0.18 18.56 6.51
CA HIS A 332 -0.95 17.47 7.10
C HIS A 332 -0.20 16.14 7.22
N PHE A 333 0.72 15.85 6.31
CA PHE A 333 1.29 14.50 6.19
C PHE A 333 2.80 14.43 6.43
N ASP A 334 3.55 15.39 5.91
CA ASP A 334 5.01 15.41 5.92
C ASP A 334 5.54 16.18 7.14
N HIS A 335 5.56 15.49 8.28
CA HIS A 335 6.22 16.00 9.48
C HIS A 335 7.12 14.91 10.08
N PRO A 336 8.40 15.21 10.40
CA PRO A 336 9.34 14.21 10.90
C PRO A 336 8.88 13.67 12.26
N GLU A 337 8.48 14.55 13.17
CA GLU A 337 7.98 14.14 14.48
C GLU A 337 6.61 13.47 14.40
N ARG A 338 6.56 12.21 14.83
CA ARG A 338 5.33 11.41 14.86
C ARG A 338 4.21 12.08 15.67
N LYS A 339 4.51 12.68 16.82
CA LYS A 339 3.49 13.32 17.67
C LYS A 339 2.79 14.48 16.97
N VAL A 340 3.54 15.33 16.28
CA VAL A 340 3.00 16.46 15.54
C VAL A 340 2.19 15.96 14.34
N ARG A 341 2.71 14.96 13.61
CA ARG A 341 1.98 14.35 12.50
C ARG A 341 0.63 13.77 12.94
N GLU A 342 0.59 13.04 14.05
CA GLU A 342 -0.64 12.49 14.62
C GLU A 342 -1.63 13.61 15.01
N GLN A 343 -1.13 14.75 15.52
CA GLN A 343 -1.96 15.92 15.78
C GLN A 343 -2.52 16.53 14.50
N ASN A 344 -1.71 16.65 13.44
CA ASN A 344 -2.15 17.17 12.15
C ASN A 344 -3.21 16.27 11.49
N LEU A 345 -3.07 14.94 11.63
CA LEU A 345 -4.07 13.98 11.18
C LEU A 345 -5.38 14.10 11.97
N ARG A 346 -5.32 14.37 13.28
CA ARG A 346 -6.54 14.66 14.08
C ARG A 346 -7.23 15.93 13.63
N THR A 347 -6.47 17.00 13.40
CA THR A 347 -7.02 18.25 12.85
C THR A 347 -7.67 18.01 11.47
N LEU A 348 -7.03 17.21 10.62
CA LEU A 348 -7.61 16.82 9.32
C LEU A 348 -8.88 15.99 9.50
N GLN A 349 -8.91 15.05 10.44
CA GLN A 349 -10.08 14.21 10.73
C GLN A 349 -11.31 15.03 11.15
N GLU A 350 -11.09 16.18 11.80
CA GLU A 350 -12.15 17.13 12.19
C GLU A 350 -12.66 17.98 11.01
N ASP A 351 -11.80 18.32 10.04
CA ASP A 351 -12.19 19.06 8.82
C ASP A 351 -12.60 18.12 7.67
N LYS A 352 -13.83 17.62 7.74
CA LYS A 352 -14.40 16.73 6.71
C LYS A 352 -14.43 17.36 5.31
N SER A 353 -14.51 18.68 5.20
CA SER A 353 -14.48 19.33 3.88
C SER A 353 -13.08 19.30 3.29
N MET A 354 -12.04 19.51 4.10
CA MET A 354 -10.65 19.36 3.65
C MET A 354 -10.33 17.91 3.28
N MET A 355 -10.85 16.95 4.05
CA MET A 355 -10.69 15.53 3.72
C MET A 355 -11.32 15.15 2.38
N ALA A 356 -12.51 15.67 2.07
CA ALA A 356 -13.15 15.42 0.77
C ALA A 356 -12.32 16.01 -0.37
N SER A 357 -11.84 17.25 -0.23
CA SER A 357 -10.93 17.87 -1.20
C SER A 357 -9.64 17.06 -1.36
N ALA A 358 -9.04 16.60 -0.26
CA ALA A 358 -7.82 15.78 -0.29
C ALA A 358 -8.05 14.43 -0.99
N ALA A 359 -9.18 13.78 -0.72
CA ALA A 359 -9.58 12.54 -1.40
C ALA A 359 -9.72 12.74 -2.91
N LEU A 360 -10.33 13.85 -3.34
CA LEU A 360 -10.44 14.22 -4.76
C LEU A 360 -9.07 14.49 -5.39
N ALA A 361 -8.18 15.19 -4.69
CA ALA A 361 -6.82 15.41 -5.17
C ALA A 361 -6.07 14.08 -5.35
N PHE A 362 -6.20 13.13 -4.41
CA PHE A 362 -5.62 11.79 -4.54
C PHE A 362 -6.24 10.97 -5.66
N ILE A 363 -7.56 11.05 -5.87
CA ILE A 363 -8.23 10.42 -7.03
C ILE A 363 -7.55 10.88 -8.32
N SER A 364 -7.45 12.19 -8.54
CA SER A 364 -6.83 12.75 -9.75
C SER A 364 -5.34 12.40 -9.87
N LEU A 365 -4.62 12.34 -8.75
CA LEU A 365 -3.19 12.00 -8.70
C LEU A 365 -2.96 10.52 -9.07
N PHE A 366 -3.72 9.58 -8.51
CA PHE A 366 -3.59 8.17 -8.85
C PHE A 366 -4.10 7.85 -10.25
N GLU A 367 -5.15 8.54 -10.72
CA GLU A 367 -5.56 8.47 -12.12
C GLU A 367 -4.43 8.94 -13.05
N SER A 368 -3.69 9.99 -12.68
CA SER A 368 -2.52 10.45 -13.45
C SER A 368 -1.40 9.40 -13.50
N PHE A 369 -1.16 8.65 -12.41
CA PHE A 369 -0.21 7.53 -12.45
C PHE A 369 -0.63 6.42 -13.42
N LEU A 370 -1.92 6.11 -13.50
CA LEU A 370 -2.47 5.08 -14.37
C LEU A 370 -2.51 5.49 -15.84
N THR A 371 -2.79 6.77 -16.12
CA THR A 371 -3.05 7.25 -17.48
C THR A 371 -1.85 7.89 -18.16
N SER A 372 -0.88 8.41 -17.40
CA SER A 372 0.31 9.09 -17.93
C SER A 372 1.60 8.39 -17.49
N PRO A 373 2.27 7.62 -18.39
CA PRO A 373 3.48 6.86 -18.07
C PRO A 373 4.64 7.66 -17.51
N ASN A 374 4.66 8.97 -17.74
CA ASN A 374 5.72 9.87 -17.28
C ASN A 374 5.31 10.72 -16.06
N PHE A 375 4.07 10.57 -15.56
CA PHE A 375 3.61 11.32 -14.41
C PHE A 375 4.47 11.02 -13.18
N LYS A 376 4.95 12.10 -12.56
CA LYS A 376 5.77 12.16 -11.35
C LYS A 376 5.30 13.41 -10.60
N LEU A 377 5.12 13.31 -9.29
CA LEU A 377 4.81 14.48 -8.48
C LEU A 377 6.08 15.33 -8.31
N SER A 378 6.11 16.53 -8.89
CA SER A 378 7.25 17.46 -8.75
C SER A 378 7.43 17.88 -7.29
N GLY A 379 8.68 18.02 -6.83
CA GLY A 379 9.01 18.29 -5.43
C GLY A 379 9.19 17.05 -4.54
N VAL A 380 9.04 15.83 -5.06
CA VAL A 380 9.33 14.59 -4.31
C VAL A 380 10.71 14.05 -4.66
N HIS A 381 11.59 13.93 -3.67
CA HIS A 381 12.96 13.45 -3.83
C HIS A 381 13.30 12.38 -2.77
N ALA A 382 14.39 11.64 -2.99
CA ALA A 382 14.89 10.64 -2.03
C ALA A 382 15.27 11.26 -0.68
N THR A 383 15.65 12.54 -0.67
CA THR A 383 16.01 13.30 0.54
C THR A 383 14.82 14.00 1.19
N GLY A 384 13.60 13.76 0.72
CA GLY A 384 12.39 14.38 1.24
C GLY A 384 11.58 15.17 0.23
N ILE A 385 10.64 15.95 0.75
CA ILE A 385 9.70 16.75 -0.03
C ILE A 385 10.15 18.20 -0.02
N SER A 386 10.17 18.84 -1.19
CA SER A 386 10.49 20.25 -1.36
C SER A 386 9.39 20.97 -2.13
N ILE A 387 9.17 22.22 -1.76
CA ILE A 387 8.34 23.13 -2.55
C ILE A 387 9.22 23.60 -3.70
N GLU A 388 8.97 23.07 -4.90
CA GLU A 388 9.66 23.53 -6.10
C GLU A 388 9.01 24.81 -6.62
N ASP A 389 9.65 25.95 -6.35
CA ASP A 389 9.34 27.24 -6.96
C ASP A 389 9.75 27.22 -8.44
N THR A 390 9.00 26.52 -9.27
CA THR A 390 9.01 26.79 -10.72
C THR A 390 7.77 27.59 -11.07
N LEU A 391 7.88 28.89 -10.83
CA LEU A 391 7.36 29.90 -11.75
C LEU A 391 8.28 29.89 -12.97
N ILE A 392 7.76 29.43 -14.11
CA ILE A 392 7.76 30.10 -15.43
C ILE A 392 6.73 29.35 -16.28
#